data_AF-A0A2E4AN74-F1
#
_entry.id   AF-A0A2E4AN74-F1
#
_cell.length_a   1.000
_cell.length_b   1.000
_cell.length_c   1.000
_cell.angle_alpha   90.00
_cell.angle_beta   90.00
_cell.angle_gamma   90.00
#
_symmetry.space_group_name_H-M   'P 1'
#
loop_
_entity.id
_entity.type
_entity.pdbx_description
1 polymer ?
#
loop_
_entity_poly.entity_id
_entity_poly.type
_entity_poly.pdbx_seq_one_letter_code
_entity_poly.pdbx_strand_id
1 'polypeptide(L)'
;MIFVFLLSFLSYIAFDGNGDSFMRFVMGYFFLIFSFLKFQDISQFASSFSNYDPITKTFYRFGLVYPFIELSLGIFFILGVFLLFSNILTLFILLPQTYGIFMKLRRKEEMINCACLGTSFSVPLSNLTIIENLSMCFMAIFFIVAIIR
;
A
#
# COMPACT_ATOMS: atom_id res chain seq x y z
N MET A 1 1.93 -5.48 10.32
CA MET A 1 3.37 -5.25 10.03
C MET A 1 4.32 -6.36 10.49
N ILE A 2 4.22 -6.90 11.71
CA ILE A 2 5.15 -7.95 12.20
C ILE A 2 5.27 -9.13 11.22
N PHE A 3 4.15 -9.60 10.68
CA PHE A 3 4.13 -10.69 9.70
C PHE A 3 4.86 -10.34 8.38
N VAL A 4 4.71 -9.11 7.89
CA VAL A 4 5.42 -8.61 6.69
C VAL A 4 6.93 -8.59 6.93
N PHE A 5 7.37 -8.08 8.08
CA PHE A 5 8.80 -8.05 8.44
C PHE A 5 9.38 -9.46 8.57
N LEU A 6 8.64 -10.38 9.20
CA LEU A 6 9.06 -11.78 9.33
C LEU A 6 9.23 -12.45 7.96
N LEU A 7 8.23 -12.34 7.07
CA LEU A 7 8.32 -12.88 5.71
C LEU A 7 9.47 -12.27 4.90
N SER A 8 9.67 -10.95 5.04
CA SER A 8 10.75 -10.25 4.35
C SER A 8 12.12 -10.69 4.83
N PHE A 9 12.27 -10.91 6.14
CA PHE A 9 13.52 -11.39 6.74
C PHE A 9 13.82 -12.83 6.33
N LEU A 10 12.82 -13.72 6.35
CA LEU A 10 12.97 -15.10 5.85
C LEU A 10 13.38 -15.13 4.38
N SER A 11 12.74 -14.31 3.54
CA SER A 11 13.04 -14.24 2.11
C SER A 11 14.43 -13.64 1.84
N TYR A 12 14.84 -12.64 2.62
CA TYR A 12 16.18 -12.08 2.55
C TYR A 12 17.27 -13.12 2.82
N ILE A 13 17.07 -14.01 3.80
CA ILE A 13 17.99 -15.11 4.09
C ILE A 13 17.95 -16.16 2.98
N ALA A 14 16.76 -16.49 2.46
CA ALA A 14 16.59 -17.55 1.47
C ALA A 14 17.15 -17.20 0.07
N PHE A 15 17.13 -15.91 -0.31
CA PHE A 15 17.49 -15.44 -1.66
C PHE A 15 18.84 -14.70 -1.71
N ASP A 16 19.77 -15.04 -0.82
CA ASP A 16 21.15 -14.52 -0.78
C ASP A 16 21.21 -12.97 -0.77
N GLY A 17 20.76 -12.41 0.34
CA GLY A 17 20.45 -11.00 0.58
C GLY A 17 21.41 -9.96 0.01
N ASN A 18 21.20 -9.57 -1.25
CA ASN A 18 21.72 -8.31 -1.80
C ASN A 18 21.13 -7.09 -1.06
N GLY A 19 21.88 -5.98 -1.01
CA GLY A 19 21.56 -4.81 -0.19
C GLY A 19 20.12 -4.28 -0.34
N ASP A 20 19.56 -4.30 -1.55
CA ASP A 20 18.21 -3.77 -1.82
C ASP A 20 17.09 -4.83 -1.73
N SER A 21 17.44 -6.11 -1.61
CA SER A 21 16.47 -7.21 -1.63
C SER A 21 15.50 -7.15 -0.45
N PHE A 22 15.97 -6.72 0.73
CA PHE A 22 15.11 -6.61 1.91
C PHE A 22 13.99 -5.58 1.71
N MET A 23 14.32 -4.39 1.22
CA MET A 23 13.33 -3.33 0.96
C MET A 23 12.28 -3.80 -0.06
N ARG A 24 12.72 -4.47 -1.13
CA ARG A 24 11.83 -5.03 -2.14
C ARG A 24 10.87 -6.06 -1.55
N PHE A 25 11.35 -6.97 -0.71
CA PHE A 25 10.47 -7.94 -0.06
C PHE A 25 9.48 -7.26 0.88
N VAL A 26 9.91 -6.26 1.67
CA VAL A 26 9.01 -5.49 2.55
C VAL A 26 7.89 -4.84 1.74
N MET A 27 8.22 -4.11 0.67
CA MET A 27 7.23 -3.45 -0.20
C MET A 27 6.33 -4.48 -0.90
N GLY A 28 6.91 -5.57 -1.38
CA GLY A 28 6.20 -6.63 -2.09
C GLY A 28 5.18 -7.35 -1.22
N TYR A 29 5.59 -7.82 -0.05
CA TYR A 29 4.71 -8.48 0.91
C TYR A 29 3.66 -7.52 1.47
N PHE A 30 4.01 -6.24 1.69
CA PHE A 30 3.03 -5.24 2.07
C PHE A 30 1.92 -5.16 1.01
N PHE A 31 2.26 -4.90 -0.26
CA PHE A 31 1.27 -4.79 -1.32
C PHE A 31 0.45 -6.08 -1.53
N LEU A 32 1.08 -7.26 -1.49
CA LEU A 32 0.36 -8.53 -1.63
C LEU A 32 -0.68 -8.76 -0.54
N ILE A 33 -0.27 -8.61 0.73
CA ILE A 33 -1.16 -8.87 1.87
C ILE A 33 -2.30 -7.85 1.90
N PHE A 34 -1.98 -6.56 1.72
CA PHE A 34 -2.98 -5.51 1.72
C PHE A 34 -3.92 -5.57 0.52
N SER A 35 -3.46 -6.06 -0.63
CA SER A 35 -4.32 -6.34 -1.79
C SER A 35 -5.28 -7.49 -1.49
N PHE A 36 -4.78 -8.59 -0.93
CA PHE A 36 -5.61 -9.75 -0.57
C PHE A 36 -6.74 -9.39 0.40
N LEU A 37 -6.46 -8.56 1.42
CA LEU A 37 -7.49 -8.09 2.34
C LEU A 37 -8.57 -7.26 1.65
N LYS A 38 -8.21 -6.47 0.63
CA LYS A 38 -9.16 -5.68 -0.16
C LYS A 38 -9.97 -6.55 -1.13
N PHE A 39 -9.43 -7.69 -1.56
CA PHE A 39 -10.15 -8.63 -2.42
C PHE A 39 -11.30 -9.35 -1.72
N GLN A 40 -11.26 -9.47 -0.39
CA GLN A 40 -12.31 -10.14 0.37
C GLN A 40 -13.68 -9.46 0.19
N ASP A 41 -13.72 -8.13 0.13
CA ASP A 41 -14.89 -7.38 -0.30
C ASP A 41 -14.48 -6.10 -1.07
N ILE A 42 -14.30 -6.27 -2.39
CA ILE A 42 -13.86 -5.19 -3.29
C ILE A 42 -14.89 -4.05 -3.33
N SER A 43 -16.19 -4.38 -3.29
CA SER A 43 -17.27 -3.39 -3.42
C SER A 43 -17.29 -2.45 -2.23
N GLN A 44 -17.13 -3.03 -1.05
CA GLN A 44 -17.14 -2.33 0.22
C GLN A 44 -15.84 -1.56 0.44
N PHE A 45 -14.72 -2.12 0.01
CA PHE A 45 -13.45 -1.40 -0.08
C PHE A 45 -13.60 -0.16 -0.96
N ALA A 46 -14.07 -0.30 -2.21
CA ALA A 46 -14.19 0.83 -3.13
C ALA A 46 -15.13 1.92 -2.60
N SER A 47 -16.24 1.55 -1.95
CA SER A 47 -17.13 2.48 -1.27
C SER A 47 -16.39 3.25 -0.16
N SER A 48 -15.69 2.55 0.71
CA SER A 48 -14.94 3.17 1.81
C SER A 48 -13.76 4.02 1.29
N PHE A 49 -13.06 3.55 0.26
CA PHE A 49 -11.91 4.21 -0.35
C PHE A 49 -12.28 5.56 -0.98
N SER A 50 -13.45 5.63 -1.65
CA SER A 50 -13.99 6.86 -2.25
C SER A 50 -14.26 7.99 -1.25
N ASN A 51 -14.37 7.68 0.04
CA ASN A 51 -14.61 8.69 1.07
C ASN A 51 -13.38 9.55 1.37
N TYR A 52 -12.16 9.05 1.13
CA TYR A 52 -10.93 9.74 1.52
C TYR A 52 -9.91 9.88 0.40
N ASP A 53 -9.85 8.95 -0.55
CA ASP A 53 -8.92 9.06 -1.66
C ASP A 53 -9.44 10.03 -2.74
N PRO A 54 -8.69 11.09 -3.11
CA PRO A 54 -9.16 12.09 -4.06
C PRO A 54 -9.48 11.53 -5.45
N ILE A 55 -8.74 10.50 -5.88
CA ILE A 55 -8.88 9.92 -7.23
C ILE A 55 -10.20 9.14 -7.31
N THR A 56 -10.47 8.29 -6.33
CA THR A 56 -11.72 7.53 -6.27
C THR A 56 -12.94 8.34 -5.94
N LYS A 57 -12.77 9.46 -5.22
CA LYS A 57 -13.85 10.44 -5.05
C LYS A 57 -14.35 10.98 -6.39
N THR A 58 -13.47 11.14 -7.37
CA THR A 58 -13.85 11.55 -8.74
C THR A 58 -14.17 10.36 -9.64
N PHE A 59 -13.49 9.23 -9.49
CA PHE A 59 -13.64 8.06 -10.35
C PHE A 59 -13.73 6.76 -9.53
N TYR A 60 -14.93 6.42 -9.07
CA TYR A 60 -15.22 5.25 -8.23
C TYR A 60 -14.65 3.93 -8.78
N ARG A 61 -14.68 3.76 -10.11
CA ARG A 61 -14.16 2.55 -10.77
C ARG A 61 -12.67 2.32 -10.51
N PHE A 62 -11.89 3.36 -10.24
CA PHE A 62 -10.49 3.20 -9.82
C PHE A 62 -10.38 2.40 -8.52
N GLY A 63 -11.31 2.58 -7.58
CA GLY A 63 -11.31 1.84 -6.32
C GLY A 63 -11.56 0.34 -6.50
N LEU A 64 -12.27 -0.07 -7.55
CA LEU A 64 -12.47 -1.48 -7.90
C LEU A 64 -11.21 -2.09 -8.53
N VAL A 65 -10.44 -1.31 -9.28
CA VAL A 65 -9.22 -1.75 -9.97
C VAL A 65 -8.00 -1.71 -9.04
N TYR A 66 -8.02 -0.84 -8.04
CA TYR A 66 -6.92 -0.59 -7.12
C TYR A 66 -6.32 -1.86 -6.47
N PRO A 67 -7.10 -2.83 -5.95
CA PRO A 67 -6.54 -4.06 -5.37
C PRO A 67 -5.71 -4.85 -6.39
N PHE A 68 -6.09 -4.85 -7.66
CA PHE A 68 -5.33 -5.53 -8.73
C PHE A 68 -4.01 -4.82 -9.04
N ILE A 69 -3.97 -3.49 -8.95
CA ILE A 69 -2.75 -2.71 -9.13
C ILE A 69 -1.77 -3.03 -8.01
N GLU A 70 -2.24 -3.04 -6.76
CA GLU A 70 -1.41 -3.43 -5.61
C GLU A 70 -0.93 -4.88 -5.73
N LEU A 71 -1.79 -5.81 -6.16
CA LEU A 71 -1.38 -7.20 -6.37
C LEU A 71 -0.21 -7.29 -7.36
N SER A 72 -0.34 -6.58 -8.49
CA SER A 72 0.68 -6.56 -9.55
C SER A 72 1.99 -5.95 -9.06
N LEU A 73 1.91 -4.83 -8.33
CA LEU A 73 3.08 -4.21 -7.69
C LEU A 73 3.75 -5.17 -6.71
N GLY A 74 2.97 -5.84 -5.86
CA GLY A 74 3.47 -6.82 -4.90
C GLY A 74 4.27 -7.94 -5.57
N ILE A 75 3.72 -8.49 -6.66
CA ILE A 75 4.39 -9.52 -7.47
C ILE A 75 5.69 -8.98 -8.06
N PHE A 76 5.68 -7.79 -8.67
CA PHE A 76 6.85 -7.20 -9.31
C PHE A 76 7.99 -6.92 -8.32
N PHE A 77 7.67 -6.43 -7.11
CA PHE A 77 8.66 -6.20 -6.07
C PHE A 77 9.34 -7.50 -5.60
N ILE A 78 8.54 -8.56 -5.35
CA ILE A 78 9.08 -9.87 -4.94
C ILE A 78 9.92 -10.48 -6.06
N LEU A 79 9.42 -10.50 -7.29
CA LEU A 79 10.14 -11.07 -8.44
C LEU A 79 11.35 -10.23 -8.85
N GLY A 80 11.40 -8.95 -8.51
CA GLY A 80 12.50 -8.06 -8.90
C GLY A 80 12.44 -7.53 -10.31
N VAL A 81 11.27 -7.58 -10.93
CA VAL A 81 11.06 -7.15 -12.30
C VAL A 81 10.42 -5.76 -12.33
N PHE A 82 10.71 -4.98 -13.37
CA PHE A 82 10.14 -3.65 -13.58
C PHE A 82 10.25 -2.69 -12.38
N LEU A 83 11.32 -2.79 -11.58
CA LEU A 83 11.41 -2.09 -10.30
C LEU A 83 11.31 -0.57 -10.43
N LEU A 84 11.90 0.05 -11.46
CA LEU A 84 11.76 1.50 -11.69
C LEU A 84 10.29 1.88 -11.90
N PHE A 85 9.57 1.14 -12.75
CA PHE A 85 8.15 1.36 -13.02
C PHE A 85 7.30 1.14 -11.75
N SER A 86 7.56 0.05 -11.02
CA SER A 86 6.84 -0.26 -9.78
C SER A 86 7.01 0.84 -8.73
N ASN A 87 8.23 1.35 -8.52
CA ASN A 87 8.48 2.42 -7.56
C ASN A 87 7.82 3.76 -7.96
N ILE A 88 7.86 4.12 -9.25
CA ILE A 88 7.18 5.33 -9.75
C ILE A 88 5.67 5.20 -9.55
N LEU A 89 5.09 4.06 -9.90
CA LEU A 89 3.67 3.80 -9.75
C LEU A 89 3.25 3.79 -8.26
N THR A 90 4.06 3.20 -7.40
CA THR A 90 3.89 3.23 -5.94
C THR A 90 3.79 4.67 -5.42
N LEU A 91 4.68 5.58 -5.85
CA LEU A 91 4.61 6.99 -5.46
C LEU A 91 3.34 7.67 -5.99
N PHE A 92 3.00 7.44 -7.25
CA PHE A 92 1.82 8.04 -7.86
C PHE A 92 0.52 7.65 -7.16
N ILE A 93 0.46 6.43 -6.62
CA ILE A 93 -0.72 5.90 -5.93
C ILE A 93 -0.75 6.33 -4.45
N LEU A 94 0.38 6.25 -3.75
CA LEU A 94 0.44 6.53 -2.30
C LEU A 94 0.40 8.02 -1.96
N LEU A 95 0.91 8.90 -2.83
CA LEU A 95 0.94 10.35 -2.54
C LEU A 95 -0.47 10.95 -2.43
N PRO A 96 -1.39 10.77 -3.39
CA PRO A 96 -2.77 11.24 -3.29
C PRO A 96 -3.52 10.63 -2.10
N GLN A 97 -3.31 9.34 -1.85
CA GLN A 97 -3.94 8.62 -0.74
C GLN A 97 -3.50 9.20 0.62
N THR A 98 -2.19 9.43 0.79
CA THR A 98 -1.63 10.02 2.02
C THR A 98 -2.17 11.43 2.25
N TYR A 99 -2.27 12.24 1.18
CA TYR A 99 -2.86 13.58 1.25
C TYR A 99 -4.34 13.54 1.66
N GLY A 100 -5.12 12.62 1.08
CA GLY A 100 -6.53 12.43 1.41
C GLY A 100 -6.77 12.05 2.87
N ILE A 101 -6.00 11.09 3.38
CA ILE A 101 -6.05 10.66 4.79
C ILE A 101 -5.63 11.82 5.72
N PHE A 102 -4.56 12.54 5.38
CA PHE A 102 -4.09 13.69 6.16
C PHE A 102 -5.14 14.80 6.26
N MET A 103 -5.81 15.13 5.16
CA MET A 103 -6.89 16.12 5.16
C MET A 103 -8.07 15.70 6.03
N LYS A 104 -8.52 14.44 5.90
CA LYS A 104 -9.63 13.87 6.69
C LYS A 104 -9.35 13.91 8.19
N LEU A 105 -8.15 13.49 8.57
CA LEU A 105 -7.70 13.50 9.96
C LEU A 105 -7.61 14.93 10.52
N ARG A 106 -7.09 15.88 9.75
CA ARG A 106 -7.02 17.30 10.16
C ARG A 106 -8.39 17.94 10.37
N ARG A 107 -9.40 17.55 9.60
CA ARG A 107 -10.75 18.13 9.70
C ARG A 107 -11.57 17.54 10.85
N LYS A 108 -11.07 16.53 11.58
CA LYS A 108 -11.85 15.74 12.55
C LYS A 108 -13.19 15.27 11.97
N GLU A 109 -13.26 15.09 10.64
CA GLU A 109 -14.46 14.54 10.00
C GLU A 109 -14.58 13.11 10.54
N GLU A 110 -15.64 12.89 11.31
CA GLU A 110 -15.87 11.73 12.15
C GLU A 110 -15.49 10.43 11.46
N MET A 111 -14.85 9.54 12.24
CA MET A 111 -14.53 8.18 11.83
C MET A 111 -15.81 7.53 11.31
N ILE A 112 -15.94 7.46 9.98
CA ILE A 112 -17.06 6.78 9.35
C ILE A 112 -16.91 5.30 9.70
N ASN A 113 -17.70 4.87 10.68
CA ASN A 113 -17.96 3.48 10.94
C ASN A 113 -18.61 2.88 9.70
N CYS A 114 -17.92 1.97 9.02
CA CYS A 114 -18.54 1.11 8.02
C CYS A 114 -17.89 -0.27 8.02
N ALA A 115 -18.57 -1.20 8.69
CA ALA A 115 -19.03 -2.54 8.27
C ALA A 115 -18.17 -3.47 7.38
N CYS A 116 -16.91 -3.15 7.05
CA CYS A 116 -16.15 -3.92 6.05
C CYS A 116 -15.42 -5.15 6.55
N LEU A 117 -15.63 -5.52 7.81
CA LEU A 117 -15.20 -6.81 8.30
C LEU A 117 -16.37 -7.46 9.00
N GLY A 118 -16.60 -8.72 8.66
CA GLY A 118 -17.14 -9.64 9.64
C GLY A 118 -16.39 -9.43 10.96
N THR A 119 -17.10 -8.82 11.90
CA THR A 119 -17.00 -8.96 13.36
C THR A 119 -15.63 -9.01 14.06
N SER A 120 -14.49 -8.62 13.45
CA SER A 120 -13.22 -8.72 14.18
C SER A 120 -12.10 -7.72 13.89
N PHE A 121 -12.00 -7.08 12.72
CA PHE A 121 -10.80 -6.25 12.44
C PHE A 121 -11.04 -5.01 11.56
N SER A 122 -11.92 -4.09 11.96
CA SER A 122 -11.88 -2.72 11.43
C SER A 122 -10.55 -2.09 11.81
N VAL A 123 -9.57 -2.05 10.90
CA VAL A 123 -8.38 -1.22 11.11
C VAL A 123 -8.84 0.22 10.84
N PRO A 124 -9.06 1.06 11.87
CA PRO A 124 -9.32 2.46 11.63
C PRO A 124 -8.13 3.02 10.84
N LEU A 125 -8.41 3.77 9.77
CA LEU A 125 -7.40 4.62 9.15
C LEU A 125 -6.87 5.53 10.24
N SER A 126 -5.67 5.21 10.69
CA SER A 126 -5.03 5.80 11.85
C SER A 126 -3.78 6.55 11.42
N ASN A 127 -3.20 7.33 12.34
CA ASN A 127 -1.89 7.95 12.16
C ASN A 127 -0.82 6.93 11.76
N LEU A 128 -0.99 5.66 12.16
CA LEU A 128 -0.12 4.56 11.80
C LEU A 128 -0.08 4.34 10.27
N THR A 129 -1.22 4.31 9.59
CA THR A 129 -1.31 4.15 8.13
C THR A 129 -0.63 5.28 7.36
N ILE A 130 -0.63 6.52 7.88
CA ILE A 130 0.10 7.64 7.27
C ILE A 130 1.61 7.38 7.35
N ILE A 131 2.10 6.91 8.50
CA ILE A 131 3.52 6.60 8.71
C ILE A 131 3.93 5.42 7.81
N GLU A 132 3.09 4.40 7.68
CA GLU A 132 3.33 3.25 6.80
C GLU A 132 3.43 3.68 5.33
N ASN A 133 2.46 4.47 4.83
CA ASN A 133 2.49 4.97 3.46
C ASN A 133 3.71 5.87 3.20
N LEU A 134 4.04 6.76 4.15
CA LEU A 134 5.19 7.64 4.02
C LEU A 134 6.51 6.86 4.04
N SER A 135 6.60 5.82 4.87
CA SER A 135 7.74 4.90 4.88
C SER A 135 7.92 4.20 3.53
N MET A 136 6.84 3.72 2.92
CA MET A 136 6.91 3.13 1.58
C MET A 136 7.28 4.14 0.50
N CYS A 137 6.78 5.38 0.57
CA CYS A 137 7.22 6.45 -0.33
C CYS A 137 8.71 6.74 -0.18
N PHE A 138 9.24 6.76 1.05
CA PHE A 138 10.66 6.98 1.31
C PHE A 138 11.52 5.85 0.70
N MET A 139 11.13 4.60 0.90
CA MET A 139 11.80 3.44 0.27
C MET A 139 11.76 3.54 -1.26
N ALA A 140 10.62 3.92 -1.84
CA ALA A 140 10.47 4.05 -3.29
C ALA A 140 11.37 5.15 -3.87
N ILE A 141 11.43 6.32 -3.22
CA ILE A 141 12.31 7.42 -3.62
C ILE A 141 13.77 7.00 -3.53
N PHE A 142 14.18 6.35 -2.44
CA PHE A 142 15.55 5.87 -2.26
C PHE A 142 15.96 4.94 -3.40
N PHE A 143 15.09 3.99 -3.75
CA PHE A 143 15.35 3.04 -4.83
C PHE A 143 15.42 3.72 -6.21
N ILE A 144 14.54 4.69 -6.49
CA ILE A 144 14.58 5.47 -7.73
C ILE A 144 15.88 6.27 -7.85
N VAL A 145 16.29 6.96 -6.77
CA VAL A 145 17.53 7.74 -6.74
C VAL A 145 18.76 6.82 -6.89
N ALA A 146 18.74 5.64 -6.28
CA ALA A 146 19.82 4.66 -6.41
C ALA A 146 19.95 4.09 -7.83
N ILE A 147 18.84 3.95 -8.59
CA ILE A 147 18.88 3.49 -9.99
C ILE A 147 19.35 4.60 -10.94
N ILE A 148 18.92 5.84 -10.72
CA ILE A 148 19.19 6.96 -11.65
C ILE A 148 20.64 7.46 -11.54
N ARG A 149 21.30 7.19 -10.41
CA ARG A 149 22.70 7.55 -10.15
C ARG A 149 23.67 6.52 -10.68
#